data_AF-A0A1X2LDI6-F1
#
_entry.id   AF-A0A1X2LDI6-F1
#
_cell.length_a   1.000
_cell.length_b   1.000
_cell.length_c   1.000
_cell.angle_alpha   90.00
_cell.angle_beta   90.00
_cell.angle_gamma   90.00
#
_symmetry.space_group_name_H-M   'P 1'
#
loop_
_entity.id
_entity.type
_entity.pdbx_description
1 polymer ?
#
loop_
_entity_poly.entity_id
_entity_poly.type
_entity_poly.pdbx_seq_one_letter_code
_entity_poly.pdbx_strand_id
1 'polypeptide(L)'
;MKATYALAARLEAKPTKAQEVADLLSSNLGDVEEEPGTTAWFAVRFGILEFGLYMVFPDEVGRQAHLAGKVAAALKANAHLFEETPVFETADVLAAKLPAGATGREGNPTASR
;
A
#
# COMPACT_ATOMS: atom_id res chain seq x y z
N MET A 1 6.54 -12.45 11.07
CA MET A 1 5.43 -12.36 10.10
C MET A 1 5.96 -12.84 8.76
N LYS A 2 5.26 -13.75 8.08
CA LYS A 2 5.63 -14.22 6.74
C LYS A 2 4.80 -13.45 5.72
N ALA A 3 5.42 -12.92 4.68
CA ALA A 3 4.75 -12.39 3.51
C ALA A 3 4.91 -13.40 2.38
N THR A 4 3.81 -13.86 1.78
CA THR A 4 3.82 -14.90 0.74
C THR A 4 3.24 -14.38 -0.57
N TYR A 5 2.36 -13.38 -0.50
CA TYR A 5 1.66 -12.82 -1.66
C TYR A 5 1.95 -11.33 -1.78
N ALA A 6 1.93 -10.82 -3.00
CA ALA A 6 2.12 -9.41 -3.29
C ALA A 6 1.12 -8.91 -4.34
N LEU A 7 0.94 -7.59 -4.32
CA LEU A 7 0.37 -6.82 -5.42
C LEU A 7 1.33 -5.68 -5.76
N ALA A 8 1.35 -5.33 -7.05
CA ALA A 8 2.05 -4.17 -7.56
C ALA A 8 1.16 -3.43 -8.56
N ALA A 9 1.24 -2.10 -8.59
CA ALA A 9 0.69 -1.30 -9.67
C ALA A 9 1.72 -0.26 -10.10
N ARG A 10 2.05 -0.23 -11.40
CA ARG A 10 2.77 0.88 -12.01
C ARG A 10 1.76 1.90 -12.50
N LEU A 11 1.97 3.16 -12.16
CA LEU A 11 1.01 4.22 -12.41
C LEU A 11 1.71 5.36 -13.14
N GLU A 12 1.14 5.77 -14.28
CA GLU A 12 1.58 6.94 -15.01
C GLU A 12 0.48 8.01 -14.94
N ALA A 13 0.81 9.15 -14.35
CA ALA A 13 -0.09 10.29 -14.24
C ALA A 13 -0.11 11.07 -15.56
N LYS A 14 -1.28 11.61 -15.91
CA LYS A 14 -1.34 12.60 -16.98
C LYS A 14 -0.46 13.82 -16.67
N PRO A 15 0.10 14.51 -17.68
CA PRO A 15 1.05 15.61 -17.49
C PRO A 15 0.63 16.69 -16.50
N THR A 16 -0.67 17.00 -16.43
CA THR A 16 -1.22 18.06 -15.56
C THR A 16 -1.75 17.53 -14.22
N LYS A 17 -1.67 16.22 -13.97
CA LYS A 17 -2.32 15.51 -12.85
C LYS A 17 -1.36 14.91 -11.84
N ALA A 18 -0.05 15.11 -12.02
CA ALA A 18 0.98 14.54 -11.16
C ALA A 18 0.80 14.81 -9.66
N GLN A 19 0.37 16.04 -9.30
CA GLN A 19 0.15 16.38 -7.89
C GLN A 19 -1.11 15.69 -7.35
N GLU A 20 -2.21 15.73 -8.09
CA GLU A 20 -3.47 15.06 -7.71
C GLU A 20 -3.27 13.55 -7.51
N VAL A 21 -2.45 12.90 -8.34
CA VAL A 21 -2.07 11.50 -8.16
C VAL A 21 -1.26 11.30 -6.87
N ALA A 22 -0.27 12.14 -6.60
CA ALA A 22 0.54 12.03 -5.39
C ALA A 22 -0.30 12.17 -4.11
N ASP A 23 -1.24 13.12 -4.12
CA ASP A 23 -2.14 13.38 -3.01
C ASP A 23 -3.11 12.21 -2.81
N LEU A 24 -3.70 11.69 -3.90
CA LEU A 24 -4.56 10.50 -3.89
C LEU A 24 -3.83 9.28 -3.29
N LEU A 25 -2.63 8.99 -3.78
CA LEU A 25 -1.87 7.83 -3.31
C LEU A 25 -1.51 7.97 -1.83
N SER A 26 -1.13 9.16 -1.40
CA SER A 26 -0.76 9.41 0.00
C SER A 26 -1.97 9.38 0.93
N SER A 27 -3.15 9.84 0.49
CA SER A 27 -4.37 9.82 1.29
C SER A 27 -4.90 8.42 1.58
N ASN A 28 -4.53 7.43 0.75
CA ASN A 28 -4.94 6.04 0.93
C ASN A 28 -4.29 5.35 2.14
N LEU A 29 -3.27 5.96 2.77
CA LEU A 29 -2.60 5.36 3.93
C LEU A 29 -3.58 5.02 5.06
N GLY A 30 -4.50 5.93 5.38
CA GLY A 30 -5.47 5.72 6.47
C GLY A 30 -6.40 4.53 6.20
N ASP A 31 -6.78 4.31 4.93
CA ASP A 31 -7.59 3.16 4.56
C ASP A 31 -6.82 1.85 4.68
N VAL A 32 -5.52 1.84 4.37
CA VAL A 32 -4.66 0.65 4.46
C VAL A 32 -4.31 0.31 5.91
N GLU A 33 -4.19 1.30 6.79
CA GLU A 33 -4.00 1.05 8.23
C GLU A 33 -5.18 0.27 8.85
N GLU A 34 -6.37 0.33 8.24
CA GLU A 34 -7.54 -0.45 8.62
C GLU A 34 -7.57 -1.87 8.03
N GLU A 35 -6.59 -2.26 7.20
CA GLU A 35 -6.52 -3.56 6.53
C GLU A 35 -5.62 -4.54 7.31
N PRO A 36 -6.17 -5.40 8.21
CA PRO A 36 -5.36 -6.30 9.02
C PRO A 36 -4.59 -7.35 8.19
N GLY A 37 -5.01 -7.60 6.95
CA GLY A 37 -4.35 -8.53 6.02
C GLY A 37 -3.15 -7.93 5.30
N THR A 38 -2.99 -6.61 5.29
CA THR A 38 -1.91 -5.92 4.58
C THR A 38 -0.69 -5.81 5.49
N THR A 39 0.33 -6.65 5.25
CA THR A 39 1.52 -6.72 6.11
C THR A 39 2.43 -5.51 5.96
N ALA A 40 2.61 -5.05 4.72
CA ALA A 40 3.29 -3.79 4.43
C ALA A 40 2.73 -3.21 3.12
N TRP A 41 2.75 -1.90 3.02
CA TRP A 41 2.22 -1.15 1.90
C TRP A 41 3.09 0.08 1.63
N PHE A 42 3.26 0.41 0.36
CA PHE A 42 4.08 1.51 -0.10
C PHE A 42 3.39 2.21 -1.27
N ALA A 43 3.17 3.52 -1.14
CA ALA A 43 3.02 4.42 -2.27
C ALA A 43 4.37 5.06 -2.59
N VAL A 44 4.79 5.00 -3.85
CA VAL A 44 6.11 5.45 -4.27
C VAL A 44 6.02 6.35 -5.51
N ARG A 45 7.03 7.20 -5.65
CA ARG A 45 7.27 8.04 -6.82
C ARG A 45 8.61 7.67 -7.43
N PHE A 46 8.62 7.37 -8.73
CA PHE A 46 9.84 7.09 -9.51
C PHE A 46 10.29 8.31 -10.30
N GLY A 47 9.35 9.17 -10.72
CA GLY A 47 9.62 10.35 -11.51
C GLY A 47 8.52 11.41 -11.35
N ILE A 48 8.51 12.41 -12.24
CA ILE A 48 7.52 13.49 -12.19
C ILE A 48 6.10 12.93 -12.41
N LEU A 49 5.95 12.05 -13.42
CA LEU A 49 4.66 11.44 -13.80
C LEU A 49 4.56 9.96 -13.38
N GLU A 50 5.64 9.37 -12.87
CA GLU A 50 5.70 7.92 -12.63
C GLU A 50 5.61 7.59 -11.14
N PHE A 51 4.66 6.71 -10.81
CA PHE A 51 4.33 6.30 -9.45
C PHE A 51 4.14 4.78 -9.37
N GLY A 52 3.99 4.28 -8.15
CA GLY A 52 3.55 2.91 -7.95
C GLY A 52 2.96 2.67 -6.56
N LEU A 53 2.25 1.56 -6.48
CA LEU A 53 1.73 0.99 -5.24
C LEU A 53 2.28 -0.42 -5.10
N TYR A 54 2.84 -0.76 -3.93
CA TYR A 54 3.35 -2.10 -3.63
C TYR A 54 2.88 -2.55 -2.25
N MET A 55 2.37 -3.76 -2.15
CA MET A 55 1.88 -4.32 -0.89
C MET A 55 2.09 -5.81 -0.83
N VAL A 56 2.27 -6.30 0.40
CA VAL A 56 2.52 -7.70 0.68
C VAL A 56 1.58 -8.22 1.76
N PHE A 57 1.21 -9.49 1.61
CA PHE A 57 0.17 -10.15 2.40
C PHE A 57 0.68 -11.49 2.93
N PRO A 58 0.20 -11.95 4.09
CA PRO A 58 0.57 -13.24 4.63
C PRO A 58 -0.10 -14.39 3.85
N ASP A 59 -1.29 -14.14 3.32
CA ASP A 59 -2.15 -15.11 2.62
C ASP A 59 -2.96 -14.48 1.47
N GLU A 60 -3.61 -15.33 0.68
CA GLU A 60 -4.45 -14.93 -0.44
C GLU A 60 -5.69 -14.15 0.00
N VAL A 61 -6.23 -14.44 1.19
CA VAL A 61 -7.44 -13.78 1.72
C VAL A 61 -7.16 -12.30 1.93
N GLY A 62 -6.03 -11.94 2.53
CA GLY A 62 -5.57 -10.56 2.66
C GLY A 62 -5.39 -9.87 1.31
N ARG A 63 -4.78 -10.55 0.33
CA ARG A 63 -4.61 -10.01 -1.03
C ARG A 63 -5.95 -9.70 -1.70
N GLN A 64 -6.89 -10.63 -1.64
CA GLN A 64 -8.22 -10.45 -2.24
C GLN A 64 -9.03 -9.38 -1.51
N ALA A 65 -8.91 -9.27 -0.19
CA ALA A 65 -9.55 -8.21 0.58
C ALA A 65 -9.05 -6.82 0.14
N HIS A 66 -7.75 -6.65 -0.11
CA HIS A 66 -7.20 -5.40 -0.64
C HIS A 66 -7.70 -5.06 -2.05
N LEU A 67 -7.77 -6.06 -2.94
CA LEU A 67 -8.30 -5.87 -4.30
C LEU A 67 -9.78 -5.45 -4.31
N ALA A 68 -10.55 -5.90 -3.32
CA ALA A 68 -11.94 -5.47 -3.10
C ALA A 68 -12.06 -4.22 -2.21
N GLY A 69 -10.92 -3.68 -1.75
CA GLY A 69 -10.82 -2.66 -0.72
C GLY A 69 -10.94 -1.23 -1.24
N LYS A 70 -10.80 -0.29 -0.31
CA LYS A 70 -10.99 1.14 -0.56
C LYS A 70 -9.94 1.72 -1.50
N VAL A 71 -8.68 1.24 -1.44
CA VAL A 71 -7.61 1.68 -2.34
C VAL A 71 -7.94 1.37 -3.81
N ALA A 72 -8.36 0.13 -4.09
CA ALA A 72 -8.76 -0.27 -5.44
C ALA A 72 -9.97 0.53 -5.94
N ALA A 73 -10.96 0.77 -5.07
CA ALA A 73 -12.10 1.62 -5.38
C ALA A 73 -11.68 3.07 -5.68
N ALA A 74 -10.76 3.63 -4.90
CA ALA A 74 -10.25 4.99 -5.08
C ALA A 74 -9.50 5.17 -6.40
N LEU A 75 -8.64 4.23 -6.80
CA LEU A 75 -7.97 4.26 -8.10
C LEU A 75 -8.97 4.19 -9.25
N LYS A 76 -9.98 3.31 -9.15
CA LYS A 76 -11.04 3.18 -10.17
C LYS A 76 -11.86 4.47 -10.28
N ALA A 77 -12.25 5.07 -9.16
CA ALA A 77 -13.01 6.32 -9.14
C ALA A 77 -12.20 7.49 -9.75
N ASN A 78 -10.88 7.44 -9.63
CA ASN A 78 -9.97 8.47 -10.12
C ASN A 78 -9.17 8.05 -11.37
N ALA A 79 -9.67 7.05 -12.13
CA ALA A 79 -8.98 6.54 -13.32
C ALA A 79 -8.66 7.63 -14.36
N HIS A 80 -9.43 8.72 -14.36
CA HIS A 80 -9.22 9.87 -15.24
C HIS A 80 -7.91 10.63 -15.00
N LEU A 81 -7.24 10.45 -13.85
CA LEU A 81 -5.95 11.06 -13.52
C LEU A 81 -4.76 10.41 -14.23
N PHE A 82 -4.92 9.18 -14.70
CA PHE A 82 -3.84 8.34 -15.21
C PHE A 82 -3.87 8.26 -16.75
N GLU A 83 -2.71 8.06 -17.37
CA GLU A 83 -2.59 7.83 -18.81
C GLU A 83 -3.30 6.53 -19.22
N GLU A 84 -3.10 5.48 -18.43
CA GLU A 84 -3.80 4.20 -18.58
C GLU A 84 -4.62 3.87 -17.34
N THR A 85 -5.61 2.98 -17.49
CA THR A 85 -6.40 2.51 -16.34
C THR A 85 -5.48 1.77 -15.38
N PRO A 86 -5.43 2.15 -14.08
CA PRO A 86 -4.63 1.44 -13.09
C PRO A 86 -5.01 -0.05 -13.00
N VAL A 87 -4.00 -0.92 -13.03
CA VAL A 87 -4.15 -2.36 -12.85
C VAL A 87 -3.22 -2.83 -11.74
N PHE A 88 -3.72 -3.70 -10.87
CA PHE A 88 -2.89 -4.43 -9.92
C PHE A 88 -2.43 -5.75 -10.53
N GLU A 89 -1.13 -5.95 -10.56
CA GLU A 89 -0.46 -7.21 -10.90
C GLU A 89 -0.34 -8.08 -9.65
N THR A 90 -0.65 -9.36 -9.78
CA THR A 90 -0.47 -10.36 -8.72
C THR A 90 0.93 -10.97 -8.78
N ALA A 91 1.56 -11.15 -7.62
CA ALA A 91 2.86 -11.79 -7.53
C ALA A 91 2.98 -12.65 -6.26
N ASP A 92 3.93 -13.59 -6.30
CA ASP A 92 4.37 -14.36 -5.14
C ASP A 92 5.64 -13.75 -4.55
N VAL A 93 5.72 -13.70 -3.23
CA VAL A 93 6.90 -13.20 -2.52
C VAL A 93 7.90 -14.34 -2.35
N LEU A 94 9.01 -14.26 -3.07
CA LEU A 94 10.09 -15.27 -2.99
C LEU A 94 10.92 -15.14 -1.70
N ALA A 95 11.14 -13.90 -1.25
CA ALA A 95 11.83 -13.60 0.00
C ALA A 95 11.42 -12.20 0.50
N ALA A 96 11.37 -12.03 1.83
CA ALA A 96 11.05 -10.75 2.45
C ALA A 96 11.91 -10.50 3.69
N LYS A 97 12.37 -9.26 3.84
CA LYS A 97 12.89 -8.71 5.10
C LYS A 97 12.00 -7.54 5.50
N LEU A 98 11.31 -7.69 6.61
CA LEU A 98 10.46 -6.65 7.19
C LEU A 98 11.04 -6.24 8.54
N PRO A 99 10.75 -5.02 9.03
CA PRO A 99 11.08 -4.65 10.40
C PRO A 99 10.58 -5.72 11.37
N ALA A 100 11.41 -6.10 12.35
CA ALA A 100 10.91 -6.88 13.46
C ALA A 100 9.88 -6.01 14.18
N GLY A 101 8.61 -6.44 14.19
CA GLY A 101 7.57 -5.72 14.93
C GLY A 101 8.06 -5.49 16.35
N ALA A 102 7.81 -4.30 16.90
CA ALA A 102 8.17 -3.96 18.27
C ALA A 102 7.61 -5.03 19.22
N THR A 103 8.47 -5.94 19.65
CA THR A 103 8.20 -6.83 20.76
C THR A 103 8.31 -5.98 22.01
N GLY A 104 7.16 -5.66 22.61
CA GLY A 104 7.07 -5.04 23.95
C GLY A 104 7.66 -3.64 24.07
N ARG A 105 6.79 -2.62 24.10
CA ARG A 105 6.99 -1.60 25.14
C ARG A 105 6.59 -2.26 26.46
N GLU A 106 7.56 -2.94 27.06
CA GLU A 106 7.58 -3.23 28.48
C GLU A 106 7.26 -1.93 29.22
N GLY A 107 6.30 -2.00 30.14
CA GLY A 107 5.80 -0.85 30.88
C GLY A 107 6.94 -0.08 31.53
N ASN A 108 6.87 1.25 31.44
CA ASN A 108 7.67 2.11 32.29
C ASN A 108 7.08 2.05 33.71
N PRO A 109 7.79 1.54 34.74
CA PRO A 109 7.36 1.70 36.11
C PRO A 109 7.84 3.07 36.57
N THR A 110 7.03 4.11 36.39
CA THR A 110 7.30 5.36 37.09
C THR A 110 6.92 5.20 38.55
N ALA A 111 7.97 5.00 39.33
CA ALA A 111 8.04 5.14 40.76
C ALA A 111 7.43 6.45 41.26
N SER A 112 6.89 6.34 42.47
CA SER A 112 6.53 7.38 43.44
C SER A 112 7.09 8.78 43.21
N ARG A 113 6.20 9.78 43.27
CA ARG A 113 6.22 10.86 44.26
C ARG A 113 4.82 11.45 44.44
#